data_AF-A2AFL3-F1
#
_entry.id   AF-A2AFL3-F1
#
_cell.length_a   1.000
_cell.length_b   1.000
_cell.length_c   1.000
_cell.angle_alpha   90.00
_cell.angle_beta   90.00
_cell.angle_gamma   90.00
#
_symmetry.space_group_name_H-M   'P 1'
#
loop_
_entity.id
_entity.type
_entity.pdbx_description
1 polymer ?
#
loop_
_entity_poly.entity_id
_entity_poly.type
_entity_poly.pdbx_seq_one_letter_code
_entity_poly.pdbx_strand_id
1 'polypeptide(L)'
;MNIRKPLCSNSVVGACTLISLTTAVILGHLMLRELMLLPQDLHESSSGLWKTYRPHHQEGYKPGPLHIQEQTEQPKEAPTQCDVPPSSRFDCAPDKGISQEQCEARGCCYVPAGQVLKEPQIGQPWCFFPPSYPSYRLENLSSTESGYTATLTRTSPTFFPKDVLTLQLEVLMETDSRLHFKIKDPASKRYEVPLETPRVLSQAPSPLYSVEFSEEPFGVIVRRKLGGRVL
;
A
#
# COMPACT_ATOMS: atom_id res chain seq x y z
N MET A 1 -54.35 57.39 -42.22
CA MET A 1 -53.28 57.81 -41.29
C MET A 1 -52.01 57.11 -41.67
N ASN A 2 -50.97 57.88 -42.02
CA ASN A 2 -49.61 57.42 -42.22
C ASN A 2 -49.07 56.79 -40.93
N ILE A 3 -48.13 55.82 -41.03
CA ILE A 3 -46.73 55.97 -40.58
C ILE A 3 -45.95 54.64 -40.80
N ARG A 4 -44.71 54.84 -41.22
CA ARG A 4 -43.66 53.94 -41.71
C ARG A 4 -43.24 52.85 -40.69
N LYS A 5 -42.84 51.68 -41.21
CA LYS A 5 -41.93 50.74 -40.52
C LYS A 5 -40.49 51.30 -40.53
N PRO A 6 -39.74 51.28 -39.42
CA PRO A 6 -38.29 51.41 -39.45
C PRO A 6 -37.59 50.05 -39.37
N LEU A 7 -36.52 49.91 -40.16
CA LEU A 7 -35.43 48.95 -39.96
C LEU A 7 -34.68 49.27 -38.66
N CYS A 8 -34.30 48.24 -37.88
CA CYS A 8 -33.12 48.20 -36.98
C CYS A 8 -32.74 46.73 -36.80
N SER A 9 -31.65 46.22 -37.40
CA SER A 9 -30.22 46.35 -37.03
C SER A 9 -29.75 45.19 -36.12
N ASN A 10 -29.27 44.11 -36.74
CA ASN A 10 -28.72 42.89 -36.11
C ASN A 10 -27.28 43.07 -35.58
N SER A 11 -26.81 44.31 -35.37
CA SER A 11 -25.38 44.56 -35.09
C SER A 11 -25.00 44.55 -33.61
N VAL A 12 -25.98 44.56 -32.69
CA VAL A 12 -25.70 44.74 -31.23
C VAL A 12 -25.52 43.40 -30.50
N VAL A 13 -26.13 42.31 -30.99
CA VAL A 13 -26.07 41.00 -30.32
C VAL A 13 -24.70 40.32 -30.49
N GLY A 14 -24.03 40.52 -31.63
CA GLY A 14 -22.72 39.93 -31.92
C GLY A 14 -21.54 40.59 -31.17
N ALA A 15 -21.67 41.84 -30.74
CA ALA A 15 -20.61 42.54 -30.00
C ALA A 15 -20.57 42.13 -28.52
N CYS A 16 -21.72 41.93 -27.88
CA CYS A 16 -21.79 41.54 -26.46
C CYS A 16 -21.27 40.13 -26.19
N THR A 17 -21.41 39.19 -27.14
CA THR A 17 -20.91 37.81 -26.97
C THR A 17 -19.39 37.73 -27.09
N LEU A 18 -18.77 38.53 -27.97
CA LEU A 18 -17.31 38.60 -28.13
C LEU A 18 -16.61 39.29 -26.95
N ILE A 19 -17.24 40.31 -26.34
CA ILE A 19 -16.69 40.99 -25.16
C ILE A 19 -16.76 40.09 -23.91
N SER A 20 -17.77 39.22 -23.81
CA SER A 20 -17.90 38.26 -22.70
C SER A 20 -16.87 37.12 -22.77
N LEU A 21 -16.59 36.61 -23.98
CA LEU A 21 -15.60 35.53 -24.17
C LEU A 21 -14.16 36.02 -23.96
N THR A 22 -13.83 37.25 -24.35
CA THR A 22 -12.49 37.82 -24.19
C THR A 22 -12.17 38.13 -22.73
N THR A 23 -13.14 38.58 -21.93
CA THR A 23 -12.95 38.83 -20.49
C THR A 23 -12.72 37.53 -19.71
N ALA A 24 -13.41 36.43 -20.05
CA ALA A 24 -13.18 35.12 -19.42
C ALA A 24 -11.79 34.54 -19.71
N VAL A 25 -11.29 34.68 -20.95
CA VAL A 25 -9.95 34.22 -21.34
C VAL A 25 -8.86 35.06 -20.67
N ILE A 26 -9.06 36.39 -20.57
CA ILE A 26 -8.10 37.29 -19.91
C ILE A 26 -8.06 37.05 -18.39
N LEU A 27 -9.21 36.82 -17.74
CA LEU A 27 -9.25 36.46 -16.30
C LEU A 27 -8.59 35.09 -16.05
N GLY A 28 -8.81 34.11 -16.93
CA GLY A 28 -8.16 32.80 -16.83
C GLY A 28 -6.65 32.88 -17.00
N HIS A 29 -6.16 33.71 -17.91
CA HIS A 29 -4.71 33.95 -18.08
C HIS A 29 -4.08 34.73 -16.92
N LEU A 30 -4.79 35.68 -16.32
CA LEU A 30 -4.32 36.41 -15.13
C LEU A 30 -4.22 35.48 -13.90
N MET A 31 -5.21 34.61 -13.70
CA MET A 31 -5.20 33.63 -12.58
C MET A 31 -4.12 32.54 -12.74
N LEU A 32 -3.80 32.14 -13.98
CA LEU A 32 -2.67 31.21 -14.21
C LEU A 32 -1.29 31.89 -14.01
N ARG A 33 -1.20 33.21 -14.21
CA ARG A 33 0.05 33.96 -14.06
C ARG A 33 0.43 34.21 -12.60
N GLU A 34 -0.55 34.28 -11.69
CA GLU A 34 -0.28 34.36 -10.24
C GLU A 34 0.18 33.03 -9.63
N LEU A 35 -0.18 31.88 -10.22
CA LEU A 35 0.30 30.57 -9.73
C LEU A 35 1.79 30.31 -10.03
N MET A 36 2.39 31.05 -10.96
CA MET A 36 3.77 30.84 -11.45
C MET A 36 4.79 31.85 -10.88
N LEU A 37 4.42 32.67 -9.89
CA LEU A 37 5.30 33.69 -9.28
C LEU A 37 5.44 33.55 -7.75
N LEU A 38 5.39 32.33 -7.21
CA LEU A 38 5.88 32.07 -5.85
C LEU A 38 7.40 31.90 -5.87
N PRO A 39 8.20 32.81 -5.28
CA PRO A 39 9.63 32.59 -5.06
C PRO A 39 9.78 31.70 -3.83
N GLN A 40 10.39 30.53 -4.00
CA GLN A 40 10.77 29.66 -2.90
C GLN A 40 12.24 29.86 -2.58
N ASP A 41 12.56 31.03 -2.02
CA ASP A 41 13.86 31.32 -1.41
C ASP A 41 13.64 31.75 0.04
N LEU A 42 13.90 30.83 0.97
CA LEU A 42 14.45 31.12 2.29
C LEU A 42 15.41 29.97 2.65
N HIS A 43 16.61 30.04 2.06
CA HIS A 43 17.81 29.56 2.72
C HIS A 43 18.45 30.77 3.41
N GLU A 44 18.17 30.97 4.70
CA GLU A 44 18.97 31.86 5.53
C GLU A 44 19.66 31.07 6.64
N SER A 45 20.96 30.94 6.41
CA SER A 45 22.05 30.67 7.32
C SER A 45 21.81 31.08 8.78
N SER A 46 22.10 30.18 9.71
CA SER A 46 22.73 30.58 10.97
C SER A 46 23.95 29.69 11.26
N SER A 47 25.07 30.06 10.64
CA SER A 47 26.38 29.69 11.12
C SER A 47 26.68 30.43 12.43
N GLY A 48 26.84 29.68 13.53
CA GLY A 48 27.65 30.12 14.67
C GLY A 48 26.96 30.10 16.01
N LEU A 49 27.10 28.99 16.75
CA LEU A 49 27.39 29.04 18.18
C LEU A 49 27.87 27.68 18.72
N TRP A 50 29.15 27.35 18.52
CA TRP A 50 29.85 26.50 19.48
C TRP A 50 31.28 27.03 19.65
N LYS A 51 31.42 27.96 20.60
CA LYS A 51 32.72 28.37 21.13
C LYS A 51 33.21 27.26 22.05
N THR A 52 34.25 26.57 21.58
CA THR A 52 35.45 26.15 22.34
C THR A 52 35.28 25.95 23.85
N TYR A 53 35.29 24.69 24.30
CA TYR A 53 35.61 24.35 25.68
C TYR A 53 37.05 23.82 25.76
N ARG A 54 37.88 24.52 26.53
CA ARG A 54 39.27 24.15 26.90
C ARG A 54 39.23 23.60 28.34
N PRO A 55 39.92 22.50 28.68
CA PRO A 55 39.81 21.87 29.99
C PRO A 55 40.68 22.59 31.04
N HIS A 56 40.14 22.75 32.25
CA HIS A 56 40.92 23.10 33.44
C HIS A 56 40.92 21.90 34.41
N HIS A 57 42.13 21.43 34.71
CA HIS A 57 42.46 20.58 35.86
C HIS A 57 42.28 21.36 37.17
N GLN A 58 41.64 20.75 38.18
CA GLN A 58 42.15 20.81 39.56
C GLN A 58 41.54 19.73 40.47
N GLU A 59 42.38 19.26 41.39
CA GLU A 59 42.25 18.09 42.25
C GLU A 59 41.22 18.22 43.40
N GLY A 60 40.66 17.06 43.77
CA GLY A 60 40.66 16.61 45.17
C GLY A 60 39.39 16.78 45.98
N TYR A 61 38.50 15.78 45.96
CA TYR A 61 37.74 15.31 47.14
C TYR A 61 37.09 13.92 46.83
N LYS A 62 37.34 12.91 47.67
CA LYS A 62 36.60 11.63 47.75
C LYS A 62 35.74 11.69 49.03
N PRO A 63 34.57 11.02 49.19
CA PRO A 63 34.37 9.61 48.85
C PRO A 63 32.94 9.15 48.43
N GLY A 64 32.84 7.91 47.90
CA GLY A 64 31.61 7.10 47.85
C GLY A 64 31.29 6.52 46.46
N PRO A 65 31.10 5.19 46.29
CA PRO A 65 30.78 4.62 44.99
C PRO A 65 29.28 4.79 44.72
N LEU A 66 28.93 5.80 43.94
CA LEU A 66 27.65 5.86 43.25
C LEU A 66 27.85 5.19 41.88
N HIS A 67 27.22 4.03 41.72
CA HIS A 67 27.10 3.35 40.44
C HIS A 67 26.39 4.29 39.45
N ILE A 68 27.16 4.96 38.61
CA ILE A 68 26.65 5.60 37.40
C ILE A 68 26.63 4.47 36.37
N GLN A 69 25.45 3.92 36.11
CA GLN A 69 25.23 3.12 34.92
C GLN A 69 25.29 4.05 33.72
N GLU A 70 26.39 3.96 32.99
CA GLU A 70 26.56 4.51 31.65
C GLU A 70 25.53 3.83 30.74
N GLN A 71 24.40 4.49 30.53
CA GLN A 71 23.43 4.08 29.51
C GLN A 71 24.07 4.37 28.15
N THR A 72 24.70 3.34 27.61
CA THR A 72 25.05 3.29 26.21
C THR A 72 23.73 3.19 25.45
N GLU A 73 23.28 4.26 24.81
CA GLU A 73 22.20 4.19 23.82
C GLU A 73 22.74 3.41 22.61
N GLN A 74 22.59 2.10 22.70
CA GLN A 74 22.78 1.18 21.59
C GLN A 74 21.71 1.47 20.52
N PRO A 75 22.08 1.53 19.23
CA PRO A 75 21.10 1.60 18.16
C PRO A 75 20.13 0.42 18.34
N LYS A 76 18.84 0.72 18.49
CA LYS A 76 17.78 -0.28 18.55
C LYS A 76 17.85 -1.08 17.24
N GLU A 77 18.52 -2.23 17.26
CA GLU A 77 18.55 -3.15 16.14
C GLU A 77 17.10 -3.39 15.73
N ALA A 78 16.78 -3.12 14.46
CA ALA A 78 15.47 -3.46 13.93
C ALA A 78 15.24 -4.95 14.21
N PRO A 79 14.07 -5.34 14.74
CA PRO A 79 13.80 -6.74 15.02
C PRO A 79 14.01 -7.55 13.75
N THR A 80 14.62 -8.74 13.85
CA THR A 80 15.00 -9.62 12.72
C THR A 80 13.90 -9.85 11.70
N GLN A 81 12.62 -9.73 12.10
CA GLN A 81 11.45 -9.80 11.23
C GLN A 81 11.33 -8.67 10.18
N CYS A 82 12.08 -7.57 10.33
CA CYS A 82 12.06 -6.44 9.41
C CYS A 82 13.19 -6.45 8.38
N ASP A 83 14.05 -7.47 8.40
CA ASP A 83 15.06 -7.71 7.36
C ASP A 83 14.43 -8.34 6.10
N VAL A 84 13.57 -7.55 5.44
CA VAL A 84 12.92 -7.93 4.18
C VAL A 84 13.62 -7.20 3.03
N PRO A 85 14.10 -7.93 2.01
CA PRO A 85 14.75 -7.33 0.85
C PRO A 85 13.88 -6.24 0.23
N PRO A 86 14.47 -5.07 -0.14
CA PRO A 86 13.79 -3.95 -0.81
C PRO A 86 12.74 -4.36 -1.86
N SER A 87 13.07 -5.31 -2.75
CA SER A 87 12.20 -5.79 -3.84
C SER A 87 11.09 -6.75 -3.42
N SER A 88 11.14 -7.27 -2.19
CA SER A 88 10.20 -8.25 -1.63
C SER A 88 9.28 -7.64 -0.58
N ARG A 89 9.33 -6.32 -0.38
CA ARG A 89 8.48 -5.61 0.57
C ARG A 89 7.09 -5.38 -0.03
N PHE A 90 6.07 -5.79 0.71
CA PHE A 90 4.67 -5.52 0.40
C PHE A 90 4.14 -4.40 1.29
N ASP A 91 3.48 -3.41 0.68
CA ASP A 91 3.03 -2.18 1.34
C ASP A 91 1.98 -2.44 2.43
N CYS A 92 2.25 -1.95 3.65
CA CYS A 92 1.33 -2.01 4.79
C CYS A 92 0.59 -0.67 5.04
N ALA A 93 0.80 0.33 4.18
CA ALA A 93 0.10 1.61 4.21
C ALA A 93 -0.58 1.99 2.86
N PRO A 94 -1.25 1.06 2.15
CA PRO A 94 -1.80 1.35 0.83
C PRO A 94 -2.99 2.32 0.87
N ASP A 95 -3.60 2.53 2.04
CA ASP A 95 -4.77 3.38 2.24
C ASP A 95 -4.44 4.87 2.45
N LYS A 96 -3.25 5.18 3.00
CA LYS A 96 -2.85 6.56 3.32
C LYS A 96 -1.36 6.64 3.66
N GLY A 97 -0.77 7.83 3.55
CA GLY A 97 0.55 8.10 4.13
C GLY A 97 0.51 8.01 5.66
N ILE A 98 1.49 7.32 6.26
CA ILE A 98 1.57 7.11 7.71
C ILE A 98 2.95 7.45 8.27
N SER A 99 3.00 7.83 9.54
CA SER A 99 4.26 7.99 10.29
C SER A 99 4.87 6.63 10.66
N GLN A 100 6.11 6.65 11.14
CA GLN A 100 6.78 5.45 11.67
C GLN A 100 5.96 4.81 12.79
N GLU A 101 5.50 5.61 13.75
CA GLU A 101 4.74 5.14 14.92
C GLU A 101 3.42 4.50 14.49
N GLN A 102 2.76 5.07 13.48
CA GLN A 102 1.52 4.51 12.93
C GLN A 102 1.76 3.20 12.19
N CYS A 103 2.89 3.05 11.51
CA CYS A 103 3.29 1.80 10.85
C CYS A 103 3.54 0.69 11.89
N GLU A 104 4.33 1.01 12.91
CA GLU A 104 4.64 0.07 13.99
C GLU A 104 3.39 -0.29 14.80
N ALA A 105 2.47 0.65 15.00
CA ALA A 105 1.17 0.40 15.64
C ALA A 105 0.26 -0.53 14.82
N ARG A 106 0.45 -0.63 13.50
CA ARG A 106 -0.21 -1.65 12.65
C ARG A 106 0.45 -3.03 12.80
N GLY A 107 1.57 -3.14 13.51
CA GLY A 107 2.40 -4.35 13.58
C GLY A 107 3.31 -4.53 12.36
N CYS A 108 3.60 -3.45 11.65
CA CYS A 108 4.40 -3.47 10.42
C CYS A 108 5.82 -2.93 10.65
N CYS A 109 6.67 -3.14 9.66
CA CYS A 109 8.06 -2.69 9.66
C CYS A 109 8.20 -1.36 8.93
N TYR A 110 8.96 -0.43 9.52
CA TYR A 110 9.23 0.88 8.92
C TYR A 110 10.72 1.04 8.60
N VAL A 111 11.07 1.14 7.32
CA VAL A 111 12.43 1.41 6.85
C VAL A 111 12.36 2.42 5.69
N PRO A 112 12.86 3.66 5.86
CA PRO A 112 12.84 4.67 4.81
C PRO A 112 13.52 4.19 3.52
N ALA A 113 12.86 4.35 2.37
CA ALA A 113 13.48 4.06 1.08
C ALA A 113 14.57 5.11 0.81
N GLY A 114 15.82 4.67 0.62
CA GLY A 114 16.94 5.54 0.27
C GLY A 114 18.17 5.46 1.18
N GLN A 115 18.18 4.64 2.23
CA GLN A 115 19.40 4.46 3.03
C GLN A 115 20.38 3.43 2.46
N VAL A 116 19.96 2.59 1.51
CA VAL A 116 20.74 1.40 1.08
C VAL A 116 21.32 1.51 -0.35
N LEU A 117 20.75 2.29 -1.27
CA LEU A 117 21.25 2.35 -2.66
C LEU A 117 21.06 3.73 -3.32
N LYS A 118 22.03 4.09 -4.17
CA LYS A 118 22.14 5.35 -4.94
C LYS A 118 21.07 5.56 -6.04
N GLU A 119 20.03 4.74 -6.08
CA GLU A 119 18.98 4.79 -7.11
C GLU A 119 17.66 5.23 -6.46
N PRO A 120 16.92 6.20 -7.02
CA PRO A 120 15.61 6.58 -6.50
C PRO A 120 14.64 5.40 -6.64
N GLN A 121 14.39 4.68 -5.56
CA GLN A 121 13.43 3.57 -5.50
C GLN A 121 11.99 4.10 -5.42
N ILE A 122 11.55 4.75 -6.51
CA ILE A 122 10.19 5.23 -6.67
C ILE A 122 9.23 4.05 -6.51
N GLY A 123 8.30 4.14 -5.56
CA GLY A 123 7.29 3.13 -5.31
C GLY A 123 7.66 2.05 -4.28
N GLN A 124 8.85 2.11 -3.66
CA GLN A 124 9.17 1.22 -2.54
C GLN A 124 8.43 1.63 -1.26
N PRO A 125 7.69 0.72 -0.61
CA PRO A 125 7.00 1.05 0.63
C PRO A 125 8.00 1.22 1.77
N TRP A 126 7.86 2.34 2.50
CA TRP A 126 8.61 2.57 3.74
C TRP A 126 8.00 1.75 4.88
N CYS A 127 6.67 1.60 4.89
CA CYS A 127 5.94 0.71 5.80
C CYS A 127 5.54 -0.58 5.08
N PHE A 128 6.02 -1.73 5.55
CA PHE A 128 5.76 -3.02 4.89
C PHE A 128 5.44 -4.14 5.88
N PHE A 129 4.77 -5.18 5.40
CA PHE A 129 4.44 -6.35 6.20
C PHE A 129 5.70 -7.17 6.56
N PRO A 130 5.95 -7.49 7.85
CA PRO A 130 6.91 -8.53 8.20
C PRO A 130 6.39 -9.91 7.76
N PRO A 131 7.26 -10.92 7.60
CA PRO A 131 6.84 -12.30 7.31
C PRO A 131 5.89 -12.89 8.38
N SER A 132 5.97 -12.38 9.61
CA SER A 132 5.13 -12.77 10.75
C SER A 132 3.79 -12.02 10.82
N TYR A 133 3.49 -11.13 9.87
CA TYR A 133 2.25 -10.35 9.92
C TYR A 133 1.01 -11.27 9.90
N PRO A 134 0.01 -11.06 10.76
CA PRO A 134 -1.15 -11.95 10.84
C PRO A 134 -1.85 -12.08 9.48
N SER A 135 -2.03 -13.31 9.02
CA SER A 135 -2.79 -13.67 7.82
C SER A 135 -3.96 -14.59 8.21
N TYR A 136 -4.61 -15.20 7.22
CA TYR A 136 -5.50 -16.33 7.47
C TYR A 136 -4.67 -17.59 7.72
N ARG A 137 -5.24 -18.51 8.49
CA ARG A 137 -4.75 -19.85 8.76
C ARG A 137 -5.64 -20.86 8.05
N LEU A 138 -5.05 -21.85 7.39
CA LEU A 138 -5.77 -22.96 6.76
C LEU A 138 -6.23 -23.97 7.82
N GLU A 139 -7.50 -24.34 7.77
CA GLU A 139 -8.12 -25.29 8.69
C GLU A 139 -9.02 -26.26 7.94
N ASN A 140 -9.14 -27.50 8.43
CA ASN A 140 -10.06 -28.50 7.90
C ASN A 140 -9.93 -28.74 6.38
N LEU A 141 -8.69 -28.77 5.85
CA LEU A 141 -8.44 -29.11 4.46
C LEU A 141 -8.97 -30.52 4.16
N SER A 142 -9.82 -30.63 3.15
CA SER A 142 -10.42 -31.90 2.73
C SER A 142 -10.44 -32.01 1.20
N SER A 143 -10.29 -33.25 0.71
CA SER A 143 -10.43 -33.55 -0.71
C SER A 143 -11.91 -33.70 -1.06
N THR A 144 -12.28 -33.19 -2.23
CA THR A 144 -13.60 -33.40 -2.85
C THR A 144 -13.44 -34.23 -4.13
N GLU A 145 -14.54 -34.58 -4.78
CA GLU A 145 -14.49 -35.26 -6.09
C GLU A 145 -13.84 -34.39 -7.19
N SER A 146 -13.93 -33.07 -7.05
CA SER A 146 -13.46 -32.08 -8.04
C SER A 146 -12.18 -31.34 -7.64
N GLY A 147 -11.68 -31.51 -6.42
CA GLY A 147 -10.46 -30.85 -5.92
C GLY A 147 -10.41 -30.80 -4.39
N TYR A 148 -10.43 -29.60 -3.81
CA TYR A 148 -10.25 -29.39 -2.37
C TYR A 148 -11.22 -28.35 -1.81
N THR A 149 -11.52 -28.46 -0.51
CA THR A 149 -12.21 -27.43 0.26
C THR A 149 -11.57 -27.27 1.63
N ALA A 150 -11.57 -26.05 2.15
CA ALA A 150 -11.01 -25.75 3.47
C ALA A 150 -11.66 -24.52 4.10
N THR A 151 -11.53 -24.39 5.41
CA THR A 151 -11.84 -23.17 6.14
C THR A 151 -10.58 -22.33 6.26
N LEU A 152 -10.71 -21.01 6.11
CA LEU A 152 -9.63 -20.06 6.38
C LEU A 152 -10.05 -19.17 7.54
N THR A 153 -9.25 -19.12 8.61
CA THR A 153 -9.58 -18.37 9.82
C THR A 153 -8.53 -17.29 10.09
N ARG A 154 -8.98 -16.06 10.38
CA ARG A 154 -8.12 -14.95 10.80
C ARG A 154 -8.47 -14.55 12.23
N THR A 155 -7.45 -14.43 13.10
CA THR A 155 -7.65 -14.13 14.53
C THR A 155 -7.50 -12.66 14.87
N SER A 156 -6.69 -11.91 14.12
CA SER A 156 -6.42 -10.50 14.35
C SER A 156 -6.98 -9.65 13.21
N PRO A 157 -7.76 -8.59 13.45
CA PRO A 157 -8.28 -7.74 12.39
C PRO A 157 -7.14 -7.04 11.60
N THR A 158 -7.44 -6.61 10.40
CA THR A 158 -6.57 -5.72 9.61
C THR A 158 -6.83 -4.26 9.99
N PHE A 159 -6.10 -3.34 9.35
CA PHE A 159 -6.39 -1.92 9.43
C PHE A 159 -7.59 -1.49 8.55
N PHE A 160 -8.15 -2.38 7.74
CA PHE A 160 -9.40 -2.14 7.02
C PHE A 160 -10.61 -2.53 7.88
N PRO A 161 -11.74 -1.82 7.76
CA PRO A 161 -12.94 -2.16 8.49
C PRO A 161 -13.61 -3.41 7.91
N LYS A 162 -14.39 -4.11 8.75
CA LYS A 162 -15.27 -5.23 8.35
C LYS A 162 -14.53 -6.43 7.75
N ASP A 163 -13.44 -6.85 8.38
CA ASP A 163 -12.82 -8.14 8.07
C ASP A 163 -13.84 -9.28 8.20
N VAL A 164 -13.81 -10.22 7.25
CA VAL A 164 -14.57 -11.46 7.32
C VAL A 164 -13.64 -12.54 7.88
N LEU A 165 -13.69 -12.76 9.19
CA LEU A 165 -12.70 -13.57 9.91
C LEU A 165 -12.71 -15.07 9.57
N THR A 166 -13.80 -15.58 9.00
CA THR A 166 -13.92 -16.97 8.56
C THR A 166 -14.33 -17.01 7.10
N LEU A 167 -13.48 -17.59 6.26
CA LEU A 167 -13.71 -17.77 4.83
C LEU A 167 -13.72 -19.25 4.47
N GLN A 168 -14.27 -19.57 3.30
CA GLN A 168 -14.19 -20.89 2.70
C GLN A 168 -13.35 -20.83 1.44
N LEU A 169 -12.32 -21.68 1.37
CA LEU A 169 -11.56 -21.98 0.18
C LEU A 169 -12.25 -23.13 -0.57
N GLU A 170 -12.44 -22.95 -1.88
CA GLU A 170 -12.89 -24.00 -2.79
C GLU A 170 -11.91 -24.05 -3.96
N VAL A 171 -11.34 -25.23 -4.22
CA VAL A 171 -10.38 -25.46 -5.31
C VAL A 171 -10.96 -26.52 -6.25
N LEU A 172 -11.10 -26.15 -7.51
CA LEU A 172 -11.61 -27.00 -8.59
C LEU A 172 -10.49 -27.27 -9.59
N MET A 173 -10.18 -28.54 -9.76
CA MET A 173 -9.23 -29.01 -10.75
C MET A 173 -9.96 -29.28 -12.07
N GLU A 174 -10.38 -28.21 -12.74
CA GLU A 174 -11.42 -28.27 -13.78
C GLU A 174 -11.01 -29.04 -15.04
N THR A 175 -9.80 -28.78 -15.55
CA THR A 175 -9.26 -29.44 -16.75
C THR A 175 -7.76 -29.62 -16.60
N ASP A 176 -7.14 -30.38 -17.50
CA ASP A 176 -5.69 -30.63 -17.43
C ASP A 176 -4.85 -29.33 -17.44
N SER A 177 -5.38 -28.24 -18.01
CA SER A 177 -4.71 -26.95 -18.13
C SER A 177 -5.40 -25.80 -17.38
N ARG A 178 -6.45 -26.08 -16.56
CA ARG A 178 -7.21 -25.03 -15.88
C ARG A 178 -7.52 -25.41 -14.43
N LEU A 179 -6.82 -24.73 -13.52
CA LEU A 179 -7.11 -24.67 -12.10
C LEU A 179 -8.03 -23.48 -11.83
N HIS A 180 -9.01 -23.65 -10.95
CA HIS A 180 -9.86 -22.57 -10.46
C HIS A 180 -9.93 -22.68 -8.93
N PHE A 181 -9.80 -21.57 -8.23
CA PHE A 181 -10.11 -21.52 -6.81
C PHE A 181 -10.92 -20.27 -6.48
N LYS A 182 -11.75 -20.37 -5.45
CA LYS A 182 -12.53 -19.28 -4.89
C LYS A 182 -12.26 -19.18 -3.40
N ILE A 183 -12.22 -17.95 -2.90
CA ILE A 183 -12.28 -17.66 -1.47
C ILE A 183 -13.57 -16.87 -1.26
N LYS A 184 -14.47 -17.40 -0.44
CA LYS A 184 -15.81 -16.85 -0.24
C LYS A 184 -16.14 -16.71 1.23
N ASP A 185 -17.08 -15.83 1.52
CA ASP A 185 -17.73 -15.75 2.82
C ASP A 185 -18.80 -16.88 2.89
N PRO A 186 -18.66 -17.86 3.80
CA PRO A 186 -19.63 -18.95 3.90
C PRO A 186 -20.93 -18.53 4.60
N ALA A 187 -20.92 -17.44 5.36
CA ALA A 187 -22.08 -16.95 6.11
C ALA A 187 -22.94 -15.96 5.32
N SER A 188 -22.33 -15.26 4.34
CA SER A 188 -23.02 -14.26 3.53
C SER A 188 -22.70 -14.40 2.04
N LYS A 189 -23.75 -14.47 1.22
CA LYS A 189 -23.60 -14.45 -0.24
C LYS A 189 -23.12 -13.07 -0.69
N ARG A 190 -21.87 -12.99 -1.15
CA ARG A 190 -21.29 -11.78 -1.74
C ARG A 190 -21.64 -11.67 -3.23
N TYR A 191 -21.39 -10.49 -3.80
CA TYR A 191 -21.51 -10.29 -5.24
C TYR A 191 -20.54 -11.22 -5.99
N GLU A 192 -21.06 -11.94 -6.98
CA GLU A 192 -20.28 -12.69 -7.97
C GLU A 192 -20.61 -12.12 -9.35
N VAL A 193 -19.59 -11.98 -10.20
CA VAL A 193 -19.78 -11.52 -11.58
C VAL A 193 -20.67 -12.54 -12.31
N PRO A 194 -21.78 -12.12 -12.95
CA PRO A 194 -22.67 -13.01 -13.66
C PRO A 194 -22.02 -13.49 -14.96
N LEU A 195 -21.25 -14.57 -14.85
CA LEU A 195 -20.55 -15.22 -15.95
C LEU A 195 -20.91 -16.70 -15.96
N GLU A 196 -21.24 -17.23 -17.13
CA GLU A 196 -21.39 -18.67 -17.30
C GLU A 196 -20.03 -19.35 -17.12
N THR A 197 -19.94 -20.28 -16.17
CA THR A 197 -18.73 -21.05 -15.89
C THR A 197 -18.96 -22.53 -16.19
N PRO A 198 -17.95 -23.26 -16.69
CA PRO A 198 -18.04 -24.69 -16.91
C PRO A 198 -18.44 -25.42 -15.62
N ARG A 199 -19.33 -26.40 -15.72
CA ARG A 199 -19.68 -27.27 -14.59
C ARG A 199 -18.59 -28.32 -14.40
N VAL A 200 -18.04 -28.41 -13.19
CA VAL A 200 -16.97 -29.35 -12.84
C VAL A 200 -17.55 -30.40 -11.91
N LEU A 201 -17.61 -31.65 -12.38
CA LEU A 201 -18.16 -32.78 -11.62
C LEU A 201 -17.07 -33.64 -10.98
N SER A 202 -15.91 -33.72 -11.62
CA SER A 202 -14.78 -34.50 -11.14
C SER A 202 -13.47 -33.79 -11.45
N GLN A 203 -12.41 -34.18 -10.76
CA GLN A 203 -11.05 -33.73 -11.02
C GLN A 203 -10.60 -34.13 -12.43
N ALA A 204 -9.80 -33.27 -13.07
CA ALA A 204 -9.18 -33.55 -14.36
C ALA A 204 -8.21 -34.75 -14.29
N PRO A 205 -8.17 -35.61 -15.32
CA PRO A 205 -7.46 -36.90 -15.28
C PRO A 205 -5.94 -36.77 -15.32
N SER A 206 -5.40 -35.76 -16.01
CA SER A 206 -3.96 -35.55 -16.12
C SER A 206 -3.57 -34.06 -16.02
N PRO A 207 -3.78 -33.43 -14.85
CA PRO A 207 -3.46 -32.02 -14.66
C PRO A 207 -1.98 -31.74 -14.91
N LEU A 208 -1.68 -30.72 -15.71
CA LEU A 208 -0.33 -30.20 -15.97
C LEU A 208 0.25 -29.44 -14.76
N TYR A 209 -0.58 -29.22 -13.76
CA TYR A 209 -0.27 -28.50 -12.53
C TYR A 209 -0.51 -29.38 -11.29
N SER A 210 0.23 -29.10 -10.22
CA SER A 210 -0.08 -29.54 -8.86
C SER A 210 -0.39 -28.31 -7.99
N VAL A 211 -1.17 -28.53 -6.93
CA VAL A 211 -1.50 -27.50 -5.95
C VAL A 211 -1.04 -27.96 -4.57
N GLU A 212 -0.34 -27.08 -3.88
CA GLU A 212 0.12 -27.23 -2.50
C GLU A 212 -0.45 -26.06 -1.68
N PHE A 213 -0.51 -26.22 -0.35
CA PHE A 213 -1.02 -25.19 0.54
C PHE A 213 -0.02 -24.90 1.65
N SER A 214 0.23 -23.62 1.92
CA SER A 214 0.85 -23.14 3.15
C SER A 214 -0.25 -22.99 4.21
N GLU A 215 0.00 -23.46 5.43
CA GLU A 215 -1.00 -23.46 6.50
C GLU A 215 -1.11 -22.09 7.17
N GLU A 216 0.01 -21.55 7.65
CA GLU A 216 0.05 -20.28 8.39
C GLU A 216 1.40 -19.57 8.16
N PRO A 217 1.42 -18.40 7.48
CA PRO A 217 0.28 -17.77 6.81
C PRO A 217 -0.25 -18.63 5.65
N PHE A 218 -1.57 -18.58 5.43
CA PHE A 218 -2.22 -19.29 4.33
C PHE A 218 -1.66 -18.85 2.97
N GLY A 219 -1.41 -19.83 2.09
CA GLY A 219 -1.03 -19.58 0.71
C GLY A 219 -1.40 -20.75 -0.20
N VAL A 220 -1.76 -20.45 -1.45
CA VAL A 220 -1.94 -21.45 -2.51
C VAL A 220 -0.69 -21.45 -3.38
N ILE A 221 -0.05 -22.61 -3.53
CA ILE A 221 1.19 -22.77 -4.28
C ILE A 221 0.87 -23.62 -5.50
N VAL A 222 0.91 -23.02 -6.69
CA VAL A 222 0.66 -23.73 -7.95
C VAL A 222 2.00 -24.05 -8.59
N ARG A 223 2.24 -25.32 -8.89
CA ARG A 223 3.46 -25.76 -9.57
C ARG A 223 3.13 -26.38 -10.90
N ARG A 224 3.93 -26.08 -11.91
CA ARG A 224 3.95 -26.87 -13.15
C ARG A 224 4.52 -28.25 -12.83
N LYS A 225 3.76 -29.32 -13.08
CA LYS A 225 4.26 -30.70 -12.84
C LYS A 225 5.51 -30.97 -13.67
N LEU A 226 5.52 -30.53 -14.93
CA LEU A 226 6.71 -30.58 -15.76
C LEU A 226 7.74 -29.56 -15.26
N GLY A 227 8.85 -30.06 -14.70
CA GLY A 227 9.98 -29.24 -14.25
C GLY A 227 9.83 -28.55 -12.89
N GLY A 228 8.67 -28.68 -12.21
CA GLY A 228 8.51 -28.28 -10.81
C GLY A 228 8.50 -26.77 -10.52
N ARG A 229 8.42 -25.92 -11.55
CA ARG A 229 8.42 -24.45 -11.41
C ARG A 229 7.17 -23.96 -10.68
N VAL A 230 7.33 -23.12 -9.66
CA VAL A 230 6.26 -22.33 -9.03
C VAL A 230 5.81 -21.24 -10.01
N LEU A 231 4.50 -21.14 -10.26
CA LEU A 231 3.90 -20.21 -11.22
C LEU A 231 3.37 -18.95 -10.54
#